data_AF-A0A7Y6QSA0-F1
#
_entry.id   AF-A0A7Y6QSA0-F1
#
_cell.length_a   1.000
_cell.length_b   1.000
_cell.length_c   1.000
_cell.angle_alpha   90.00
_cell.angle_beta   90.00
_cell.angle_gamma   90.00
#
_symmetry.space_group_name_H-M   'P 1'
#
loop_
_entity.id
_entity.type
_entity.pdbx_description
1 polymer ?
#
loop_
_entity_poly.entity_id
_entity_poly.type
_entity_poly.pdbx_seq_one_letter_code
_entity_poly.pdbx_strand_id
1 'polypeptide(L)' 'MKKRFALGVLMAGVMLGAFAAETRYYQIHGSQNVGPEYCAEVWPGSQFNGLRQGSGPYYYISCIKY' A
#
# COMPACT_ATOMS: atom_id res chain seq x y z
N MET A 1 -3.23 -54.14 -5.17
CA MET A 1 -2.56 -52.81 -5.25
C MET A 1 -3.27 -51.96 -6.30
N LYS A 2 -3.64 -50.71 -5.98
CA LYS A 2 -4.02 -49.57 -6.88
C LYS A 2 -5.20 -48.78 -6.28
N LYS A 3 -4.95 -47.80 -5.40
CA LYS A 3 -5.86 -46.63 -5.13
C LYS A 3 -5.13 -45.54 -4.34
N ARG A 4 -4.18 -44.81 -4.95
CA ARG A 4 -3.57 -43.59 -4.33
C ARG A 4 -3.06 -42.61 -5.40
N PHE A 5 -3.92 -42.00 -6.21
CA PHE A 5 -3.49 -40.98 -7.19
C PHE A 5 -4.54 -39.90 -7.47
N ALA A 6 -5.31 -39.46 -6.48
CA ALA A 6 -6.38 -38.47 -6.70
C ALA A 6 -6.34 -37.25 -5.75
N LEU A 7 -5.24 -37.00 -5.06
CA LEU A 7 -5.17 -35.90 -4.07
C LEU A 7 -4.06 -34.87 -4.33
N GLY A 8 -3.51 -34.82 -5.54
CA GLY A 8 -2.42 -33.88 -5.89
C GLY A 8 -2.84 -32.66 -6.71
N VAL A 9 -4.02 -32.68 -7.35
CA VAL A 9 -4.33 -31.75 -8.45
C VAL A 9 -5.17 -30.53 -8.01
N LEU A 10 -5.70 -30.51 -6.78
CA LEU A 10 -6.59 -29.42 -6.32
C LEU A 10 -5.87 -28.20 -5.73
N MET A 11 -4.54 -28.19 -5.65
CA MET A 11 -3.76 -27.10 -5.01
C MET A 11 -3.28 -25.99 -5.95
N ALA A 12 -3.55 -26.07 -7.26
CA ALA A 12 -3.01 -25.12 -8.25
C ALA A 12 -3.95 -23.95 -8.61
N GLY A 13 -4.89 -23.59 -7.73
CA GLY A 13 -6.06 -22.78 -8.12
C GLY A 13 -6.20 -21.40 -7.50
N VAL A 14 -5.21 -20.85 -6.80
CA VAL A 14 -5.35 -19.50 -6.21
C VAL A 14 -4.11 -18.66 -6.48
N MET A 15 -3.96 -18.19 -7.72
CA MET A 15 -3.18 -16.97 -7.95
C MET A 15 -4.03 -15.80 -7.46
N LEU A 16 -4.00 -15.53 -6.16
CA LEU A 16 -4.44 -14.25 -5.61
C LEU A 16 -3.58 -13.19 -6.29
N GLY A 17 -4.18 -12.38 -7.18
CA GLY A 17 -3.50 -11.23 -7.75
C GLY A 17 -3.03 -10.34 -6.60
N ALA A 18 -1.75 -10.41 -6.29
CA ALA A 18 -1.14 -9.55 -5.30
C ALA A 18 -1.02 -8.15 -5.91
N PHE A 19 -2.11 -7.39 -5.88
CA PHE A 19 -2.02 -5.93 -5.97
C PHE A 19 -1.33 -5.47 -4.69
N ALA A 20 0.00 -5.35 -4.77
CA ALA A 20 0.81 -4.88 -3.66
C ALA A 20 0.57 -3.38 -3.55
N ALA A 21 -0.37 -2.98 -2.69
CA ALA A 21 -0.59 -1.58 -2.40
C ALA A 21 0.71 -1.01 -1.78
N GLU A 22 1.39 -0.14 -2.52
CA GLU A 22 2.60 0.52 -2.04
C GLU A 22 2.17 1.76 -1.26
N THR A 23 2.68 1.91 -0.03
CA THR A 23 2.45 3.11 0.79
C THR A 23 3.77 3.83 1.00
N ARG A 24 3.78 5.13 0.72
CA ARG A 24 4.93 6.02 0.96
C ARG A 24 4.55 7.10 1.97
N TYR A 25 5.53 7.49 2.78
CA TYR A 25 5.37 8.54 3.79
C TYR A 25 6.25 9.73 3.46
N TYR A 26 5.66 10.92 3.45
CA TYR A 26 6.38 12.17 3.22
C TYR A 26 6.26 13.05 4.45
N GLN A 27 7.38 13.59 4.93
CA GLN A 27 7.39 14.45 6.09
C GLN A 27 6.78 15.81 5.74
N ILE A 28 5.89 16.29 6.61
CA ILE A 28 5.24 17.60 6.50
C ILE A 28 6.10 18.62 7.25
N HIS A 29 6.47 19.69 6.56
CA HIS A 29 7.19 20.81 7.16
C HIS A 29 6.22 21.98 7.41
N GLY A 30 6.42 22.70 8.52
CA GLY A 30 5.39 23.50 9.19
C GLY A 30 4.62 24.57 8.40
N SER A 31 5.08 25.00 7.22
CA SER A 31 4.35 25.95 6.36
C SER A 31 3.75 25.34 5.10
N GLN A 32 3.82 24.02 4.92
CA GLN A 32 3.21 23.35 3.77
C GLN A 32 1.72 23.14 4.02
N ASN A 33 0.88 23.68 3.15
CA ASN A 33 -0.51 23.24 3.05
C ASN A 33 -0.49 21.86 2.39
N VAL A 34 -0.69 20.82 3.19
CA VAL A 34 -0.64 19.43 2.73
C VAL A 34 -2.06 18.89 2.71
N GLY A 35 -2.71 18.97 1.55
CA GLY A 35 -4.03 18.41 1.30
C GLY A 35 -3.97 17.08 0.52
N PRO A 36 -5.13 16.51 0.17
CA PRO A 36 -5.22 15.27 -0.60
C PRO A 36 -4.47 15.32 -1.94
N GLU A 37 -4.36 16.50 -2.55
CA GLU A 37 -3.65 16.78 -3.79
C GLU A 37 -2.15 16.54 -3.70
N TYR A 38 -1.55 16.70 -2.51
CA TYR A 38 -0.11 16.56 -2.31
C TYR A 38 0.42 15.20 -2.76
N CYS A 39 -0.31 14.12 -2.49
CA CYS A 39 0.08 12.78 -2.90
C CYS A 39 0.17 12.64 -4.43
N ALA A 40 -0.73 13.27 -5.18
CA ALA A 40 -0.69 13.25 -6.64
C ALA A 40 0.48 14.06 -7.20
N GLU A 41 0.91 15.11 -6.50
CA GLU A 41 2.05 15.97 -6.88
C GLU A 41 3.39 15.27 -6.64
N VAL A 42 3.63 14.73 -5.44
CA VAL A 42 4.92 14.09 -5.11
C VAL A 42 5.03 12.66 -5.62
N TRP A 43 3.90 11.98 -5.81
CA TRP A 43 3.87 10.61 -6.30
C TRP A 43 2.67 10.37 -7.24
N PRO A 44 2.84 10.65 -8.55
CA PRO A 44 1.75 10.59 -9.51
C PRO A 44 1.01 9.24 -9.54
N GLY A 45 -0.32 9.33 -9.51
CA GLY A 45 -1.21 8.18 -9.45
C GLY A 45 -1.35 7.55 -8.05
N SER A 46 -0.77 8.16 -7.02
CA SER A 46 -1.07 7.81 -5.63
C SER A 46 -2.23 8.65 -5.08
N GLN A 47 -2.82 8.17 -4.00
CA GLN A 47 -3.96 8.77 -3.32
C GLN A 47 -3.62 9.05 -1.85
N PHE A 48 -4.30 10.04 -1.27
CA PHE A 48 -4.20 10.32 0.15
C PHE A 48 -4.69 9.13 0.99
N ASN A 49 -3.86 8.71 1.93
CA ASN A 49 -4.10 7.55 2.81
C ASN A 49 -3.98 7.94 4.30
N GLY A 50 -4.13 9.23 4.61
CA GLY A 50 -4.16 9.74 5.99
C GLY A 50 -2.89 10.48 6.43
N LEU A 51 -2.97 11.02 7.64
CA LEU A 51 -1.85 11.65 8.34
C LEU A 51 -1.37 10.75 9.47
N ARG A 52 -0.06 10.66 9.66
CA ARG A 52 0.60 9.90 10.72
C ARG A 52 1.50 10.82 11.52
N GLN A 53 1.37 10.79 12.84
CA GLN A 53 2.34 11.43 13.72
C GLN A 53 3.55 10.51 13.88
N GLY A 54 4.76 11.06 13.70
CA GLY A 54 6.02 10.36 13.95
C GLY A 54 6.58 10.68 15.34
N SER A 55 7.91 10.66 15.44
CA SER A 55 8.60 11.04 16.68
C SER A 55 8.59 12.56 16.88
N GLY A 56 8.32 13.03 18.10
CA GLY A 56 8.35 14.46 18.44
C GLY A 56 7.31 15.28 17.65
N PRO A 57 7.70 16.44 17.07
CA PRO A 57 6.78 17.33 16.36
C PRO A 57 6.58 16.95 14.88
N TYR A 58 7.11 15.82 14.41
CA TYR A 58 7.06 15.46 13.00
C TYR A 58 5.74 14.80 12.62
N TYR A 59 5.12 15.33 11.58
CA TYR A 59 3.94 14.74 10.94
C TYR A 59 4.31 14.24 9.55
N TYR A 60 3.68 13.15 9.14
CA TYR A 60 3.87 12.53 7.84
C TYR A 60 2.53 12.38 7.13
N ILE A 61 2.49 12.69 5.85
CA ILE A 61 1.38 12.32 4.97
C ILE A 61 1.64 10.94 4.38
N SER A 62 0.63 10.09 4.47
CA SER A 62 0.61 8.74 3.91
C SER A 62 -0.02 8.81 2.52
N CYS A 63 0.69 8.34 1.51
CA CYS A 63 0.20 8.22 0.14
C CYS A 63 0.18 6.75 -0.25
N ILE A 64 -0.89 6.27 -0.88
CA ILE A 64 -1.06 4.86 -1.30
C ILE A 64 -1.27 4.76 -2.80
N LYS A 65 -0.73 3.70 -3.40
CA LYS A 65 -0.97 3.35 -4.81
C LYS A 65 -1.29 1.86 -4.90
N TYR A 66 -2.36 1.53 -5.62
CA TYR A 66 -2.83 0.16 -5.84
C TYR A 66 -2.35 -0.39 -7.18
#